data_AF-A0AAW1FV54-F1
#
_entry.id   AF-A0AAW1FV54-F1
#
_cell.length_a   1.000
_cell.length_b   1.000
_cell.length_c   1.000
_cell.angle_alpha   90.00
_cell.angle_beta   90.00
_cell.angle_gamma   90.00
#
_symmetry.space_group_name_H-M   'P 1'
#
loop_
_entity.id
_entity.type
_entity.pdbx_description
1 polymer ?
#
loop_
_entity_poly.entity_id
_entity_poly.type
_entity_poly.pdbx_seq_one_letter_code
_entity_poly.pdbx_strand_id
1 'polypeptide(L)'
;MSIFVILGLLVCIEAQGSSAVTTVFVQKGDDLILNVDADVPERFMSVVWKFNKMNLEEADSGVYTAEVLTHQGYKQLVEYKVTVQGSSNVTTVFLQKGDDLILNVDDVTEEVFLVDWKFNKMAYIVIFAPDGNRSVHNEFIGRVEFLVKKFSVKLKNLQEADSGVYAAGVLMHQGEKQLVEYKVTVQGPEGSSAGPSAGTSVYLVKMVVFSVGLIIMVSAVITVHLMEKFRKHK
;
A
#
# COMPACT_ATOMS: atom_id res chain seq x y z
N MET A 1 -25.37 -15.67 30.48
CA MET A 1 -25.97 -14.59 29.67
C MET A 1 -24.87 -13.99 28.84
N SER A 2 -24.91 -14.18 27.52
CA SER A 2 -23.97 -13.52 26.60
C SER A 2 -24.78 -13.00 25.43
N ILE A 3 -24.77 -11.68 25.27
CA ILE A 3 -25.43 -10.93 24.21
C ILE A 3 -24.49 -10.97 23.01
N PHE A 4 -24.91 -11.57 21.90
CA PHE A 4 -24.23 -11.41 20.62
C PHE A 4 -24.79 -10.18 19.92
N VAL A 5 -23.91 -9.21 19.69
CA VAL A 5 -24.18 -8.00 18.89
C VAL A 5 -24.21 -8.42 17.42
N ILE A 6 -25.36 -8.25 16.79
CA ILE A 6 -25.55 -8.40 15.34
C ILE A 6 -25.06 -7.10 14.69
N LEU A 7 -23.98 -7.14 13.91
CA LEU A 7 -23.74 -6.12 12.88
C LEU A 7 -23.92 -6.78 11.51
N GLY A 8 -24.95 -6.32 10.80
CA GLY A 8 -25.46 -6.91 9.58
C GLY A 8 -24.47 -6.90 8.41
N LEU A 9 -24.16 -8.09 7.91
CA LEU A 9 -23.80 -8.29 6.52
C LEU A 9 -25.10 -8.32 5.71
N LEU A 10 -25.29 -7.32 4.85
CA LEU A 10 -26.36 -7.30 3.87
C LEU A 10 -26.06 -8.38 2.82
N VAL A 11 -26.49 -9.60 3.10
CA VAL A 11 -26.42 -10.73 2.19
C VAL A 11 -27.62 -10.61 1.24
N CYS A 12 -27.43 -9.92 0.11
CA CYS A 12 -28.40 -9.96 -1.00
C CYS A 12 -28.33 -11.34 -1.65
N ILE A 13 -29.25 -12.24 -1.28
CA ILE A 13 -29.51 -13.48 -2.03
C ILE A 13 -30.46 -13.10 -3.16
N GLU A 14 -29.98 -13.07 -4.40
CA GLU A 14 -30.86 -13.18 -5.56
C GLU A 14 -30.89 -14.63 -6.06
N ALA A 15 -32.11 -15.07 -6.36
CA ALA A 15 -32.51 -16.45 -6.55
C ALA A 15 -32.13 -17.04 -7.92
N GLN A 16 -32.14 -18.38 -7.93
CA GLN A 16 -31.83 -19.31 -9.01
C GLN A 16 -32.32 -18.93 -10.42
N GLY A 17 -31.38 -18.99 -11.37
CA GLY A 17 -31.66 -19.08 -12.80
C GLY A 17 -30.39 -19.07 -13.66
N SER A 18 -29.90 -20.26 -14.03
CA SER A 18 -29.00 -20.52 -15.16
C SER A 18 -27.61 -19.84 -15.16
N SER A 19 -26.55 -20.64 -14.99
CA SER A 19 -25.15 -20.28 -15.29
C SER A 19 -24.60 -19.00 -14.64
N ALA A 20 -25.12 -18.64 -13.45
CA ALA A 20 -24.79 -17.39 -12.79
C ALA A 20 -23.37 -17.41 -12.20
N VAL A 21 -22.45 -16.69 -12.86
CA VAL A 21 -21.15 -16.34 -12.30
C VAL A 21 -21.37 -15.59 -11.00
N THR A 22 -20.92 -16.17 -9.87
CA THR A 22 -21.09 -15.53 -8.58
C THR A 22 -20.03 -14.45 -8.43
N THR A 23 -20.46 -13.20 -8.26
CA THR A 23 -19.52 -12.08 -8.07
C THR A 23 -19.20 -11.93 -6.59
N VAL A 24 -17.91 -11.91 -6.25
CA VAL A 24 -17.43 -11.75 -4.88
C VAL A 24 -16.60 -10.47 -4.81
N PHE A 25 -16.93 -9.61 -3.84
CA PHE A 25 -16.17 -8.40 -3.56
C PHE A 25 -15.33 -8.63 -2.31
N VAL A 26 -14.05 -8.28 -2.37
CA VAL A 26 -13.11 -8.39 -1.27
C VAL A 26 -12.25 -7.13 -1.22
N GLN A 27 -11.91 -6.65 -0.02
CA GLN A 27 -11.03 -5.50 0.10
C GLN A 27 -9.57 -5.92 -0.13
N LYS A 28 -8.79 -4.99 -0.65
CA LYS A 28 -7.34 -5.15 -0.76
C LYS A 28 -6.74 -5.54 0.60
N GLY A 29 -5.96 -6.61 0.63
CA GLY A 29 -5.29 -7.10 1.83
C GLY A 29 -6.16 -7.97 2.76
N ASP A 30 -7.40 -8.28 2.38
CA ASP A 30 -8.23 -9.26 3.08
C ASP A 30 -8.07 -10.66 2.46
N ASP A 31 -8.41 -11.69 3.25
CA ASP A 31 -8.43 -13.08 2.80
C ASP A 31 -9.68 -13.37 1.95
N LEU A 32 -9.49 -14.09 0.85
CA LEU A 32 -10.58 -14.58 0.01
C LEU A 32 -10.78 -16.08 0.21
N ILE A 33 -11.97 -16.46 0.68
CA ILE A 33 -12.39 -17.85 0.80
C ILE A 33 -13.51 -18.08 -0.23
N LEU A 34 -13.26 -18.98 -1.19
CA LEU A 34 -14.25 -19.43 -2.16
C LEU A 34 -14.65 -20.87 -1.86
N ASN A 35 -15.95 -21.15 -1.81
CA ASN A 35 -16.48 -22.49 -1.55
C ASN A 35 -16.88 -23.18 -2.85
N VAL A 36 -16.96 -24.51 -2.86
CA VAL A 36 -17.62 -25.26 -3.95
C VAL A 36 -18.86 -25.92 -3.37
N ASP A 37 -20.03 -25.31 -3.59
CA ASP A 37 -21.34 -25.89 -3.23
C ASP A 37 -22.02 -26.59 -4.42
N ALA A 38 -21.24 -26.93 -5.46
CA ALA A 38 -21.74 -27.69 -6.61
C ALA A 38 -21.77 -29.20 -6.30
N ASP A 39 -22.75 -29.94 -6.84
CA ASP A 39 -22.82 -31.39 -6.75
C ASP A 39 -21.52 -32.02 -7.29
N VAL A 40 -20.65 -32.45 -6.37
CA VAL A 40 -19.40 -33.14 -6.70
C VAL A 40 -19.74 -34.57 -7.13
N PRO A 41 -19.31 -35.03 -8.32
CA PRO A 41 -19.57 -36.39 -8.76
C PRO A 41 -19.02 -37.42 -7.76
N GLU A 42 -19.73 -38.51 -7.46
CA GLU A 42 -19.27 -39.53 -6.49
C GLU A 42 -17.94 -40.23 -6.87
N ARG A 43 -17.52 -40.16 -8.14
CA ARG A 43 -16.27 -40.76 -8.66
C ARG A 43 -15.40 -39.72 -9.35
N PHE A 44 -14.57 -39.03 -8.57
CA PHE A 44 -13.58 -38.07 -9.05
C PHE A 44 -12.17 -38.45 -8.58
N MET A 45 -11.15 -38.01 -9.31
CA MET A 45 -9.75 -38.29 -8.97
C MET A 45 -9.14 -37.15 -8.12
N SER A 46 -9.46 -35.91 -8.45
CA SER A 46 -9.07 -34.74 -7.65
C SER A 46 -9.96 -33.54 -7.97
N VAL A 47 -10.21 -32.69 -6.96
CA VAL A 47 -10.70 -31.33 -7.16
C VAL A 47 -9.49 -30.42 -7.10
N VAL A 48 -9.26 -29.64 -8.15
CA VAL A 48 -8.11 -28.74 -8.23
C VAL A 48 -8.62 -27.31 -8.20
N TRP A 49 -8.37 -26.64 -7.08
CA TRP A 49 -8.39 -25.18 -7.04
C TRP A 49 -7.10 -24.67 -7.66
N LYS A 50 -7.22 -23.82 -8.69
CA LYS A 50 -6.08 -23.21 -9.34
C LYS A 50 -5.89 -21.76 -8.90
N PHE A 51 -5.61 -21.56 -7.62
CA PHE A 51 -4.83 -20.43 -7.09
C PHE A 51 -4.76 -20.51 -5.56
N ASN A 52 -3.59 -20.21 -5.00
CA ASN A 52 -3.45 -19.80 -3.61
C ASN A 52 -2.68 -18.48 -3.65
N LYS A 53 -3.40 -17.36 -3.57
CA LYS A 53 -2.80 -16.03 -3.50
C LYS A 53 -3.34 -15.32 -2.26
N MET A 54 -2.45 -15.18 -1.28
CA MET A 54 -2.68 -14.41 -0.05
C MET A 54 -2.31 -12.95 -0.32
N ASN A 55 -2.95 -12.00 0.37
CA ASN A 55 -2.84 -10.55 0.14
C ASN A 55 -3.24 -10.13 -1.26
N LEU A 56 -4.55 -10.10 -1.52
CA LEU A 56 -5.08 -9.68 -2.80
C LEU A 56 -4.76 -8.21 -3.07
N GLU A 57 -4.12 -7.95 -4.21
CA GLU A 57 -3.96 -6.63 -4.80
C GLU A 57 -5.13 -6.34 -5.75
N GLU A 58 -5.40 -5.07 -6.10
CA GLU A 58 -6.43 -4.73 -7.09
C GLU A 58 -6.21 -5.46 -8.43
N ALA A 59 -4.93 -5.66 -8.80
CA ALA A 59 -4.50 -6.41 -9.98
C ALA A 59 -4.89 -7.89 -9.96
N ASP A 60 -5.30 -8.41 -8.80
CA ASP A 60 -5.74 -9.80 -8.62
C ASP A 60 -7.24 -9.97 -8.82
N SER A 61 -7.95 -8.90 -9.17
CA SER A 61 -9.31 -9.00 -9.68
C SER A 61 -9.35 -9.83 -10.95
N GLY A 62 -10.30 -10.75 -11.06
CA GLY A 62 -10.33 -11.69 -12.17
C GLY A 62 -11.40 -12.75 -12.05
N VAL A 63 -11.40 -13.67 -13.02
CA VAL A 63 -12.27 -14.85 -13.01
C VAL A 63 -11.50 -16.01 -12.43
N TYR A 64 -12.10 -16.63 -11.42
CA TYR A 64 -11.55 -17.73 -10.66
C TYR A 64 -12.41 -18.96 -10.85
N THR A 65 -11.81 -20.03 -11.38
CA THR A 65 -12.53 -21.23 -11.80
C THR A 65 -12.04 -22.44 -11.01
N ALA A 66 -12.98 -23.22 -10.47
CA ALA A 66 -12.68 -24.51 -9.86
C ALA A 66 -13.05 -25.63 -10.85
N GLU A 67 -12.13 -26.57 -11.04
CA GLU A 67 -12.29 -27.70 -11.94
C GLU A 67 -12.10 -29.03 -11.20
N VAL A 68 -12.88 -30.04 -11.58
CA VAL A 68 -12.73 -31.42 -11.11
C VAL A 68 -12.17 -32.29 -12.22
N LEU A 69 -11.18 -33.10 -11.89
CA LEU A 69 -10.68 -34.14 -12.78
C LEU A 69 -11.44 -35.45 -12.52
N THR A 70 -12.12 -35.94 -13.55
CA THR A 70 -12.80 -37.22 -13.57
C THR A 70 -12.12 -38.19 -14.52
N HIS A 71 -12.51 -39.46 -14.52
CA HIS A 71 -12.07 -40.43 -15.53
C HIS A 71 -12.44 -40.04 -16.98
N GLN A 72 -13.39 -39.13 -17.15
CA GLN A 72 -13.84 -38.61 -18.45
C GLN A 72 -13.14 -37.29 -18.84
N GLY A 73 -12.26 -36.75 -17.98
CA GLY A 73 -11.55 -35.49 -18.18
C GLY A 73 -11.93 -34.42 -17.16
N TYR A 74 -11.50 -33.18 -17.43
CA TYR A 74 -11.77 -32.02 -16.58
C TYR A 74 -13.20 -31.51 -16.78
N LYS A 75 -13.88 -31.21 -15.68
CA LYS A 75 -15.18 -30.57 -15.67
C LYS A 75 -15.13 -29.34 -14.76
N GLN A 76 -15.57 -28.20 -15.25
CA GLN A 76 -15.72 -26.99 -14.45
C GLN A 76 -16.86 -27.18 -13.43
N LEU A 77 -16.61 -26.86 -12.17
CA LEU A 77 -17.58 -26.98 -11.07
C LEU A 77 -18.25 -25.63 -10.77
N VAL A 78 -17.44 -24.57 -10.62
CA VAL A 78 -17.92 -23.24 -10.27
C VAL A 78 -17.01 -22.17 -10.84
N GLU A 79 -17.59 -20.99 -11.09
CA GLU A 79 -16.89 -19.79 -11.52
C GLU A 79 -17.24 -18.61 -10.61
N TYR A 80 -16.21 -17.92 -10.14
CA TYR A 80 -16.32 -16.71 -9.36
C TYR A 80 -15.71 -15.53 -10.12
N LYS A 81 -16.43 -14.43 -10.21
CA LYS A 81 -15.84 -13.15 -10.60
C LYS A 81 -15.44 -12.39 -9.35
N VAL A 82 -14.15 -12.33 -9.07
CA VAL A 82 -13.62 -11.64 -7.90
C VAL A 82 -13.25 -10.22 -8.28
N THR A 83 -13.79 -9.26 -7.55
CA THR A 83 -13.39 -7.85 -7.65
C THR A 83 -12.73 -7.44 -6.35
N VAL A 84 -11.41 -7.19 -6.41
CA VAL A 84 -10.65 -6.68 -5.28
C VAL A 84 -10.78 -5.16 -5.31
N GLN A 85 -11.46 -4.62 -4.32
CA GLN A 85 -11.64 -3.18 -4.19
C GLN A 85 -10.44 -2.59 -3.45
N GLY A 86 -9.86 -1.53 -4.00
CA GLY A 86 -8.89 -0.72 -3.29
C GLY A 86 -9.52 -0.13 -2.04
N SER A 87 -9.00 -0.48 -0.86
CA SER A 87 -9.33 0.22 0.37
C SER A 87 -8.82 1.65 0.24
N SER A 88 -9.71 2.57 -0.10
CA SER A 88 -9.39 3.99 -0.24
C SER A 88 -9.89 4.76 0.96
N ASN A 89 -9.27 4.53 2.13
CA ASN A 89 -9.27 5.54 3.19
C ASN A 89 -8.32 6.69 2.80
N VAL A 90 -8.51 7.25 1.60
CA VAL A 90 -7.75 8.38 1.08
C VAL A 90 -8.46 9.65 1.53
N THR A 91 -7.89 10.33 2.52
CA THR A 91 -8.41 11.61 3.03
C THR A 91 -7.64 12.76 2.39
N THR A 92 -8.33 13.68 1.72
CA THR A 92 -7.71 14.90 1.21
C THR A 92 -7.77 16.01 2.27
N VAL A 93 -6.64 16.66 2.55
CA VAL A 93 -6.52 17.70 3.57
C VAL A 93 -5.89 18.95 2.95
N PHE A 94 -6.51 20.10 3.15
CA PHE A 94 -5.99 21.41 2.74
C PHE A 94 -5.61 22.19 3.99
N LEU A 95 -4.37 22.68 4.05
CA LEU A 95 -3.82 23.42 5.19
C LEU A 95 -3.15 24.70 4.72
N GLN A 96 -3.08 25.69 5.60
CA GLN A 96 -2.26 26.87 5.37
C GLN A 96 -0.84 26.62 5.87
N LYS A 97 0.12 27.34 5.30
CA LYS A 97 1.52 27.32 5.74
C LYS A 97 1.60 27.70 7.22
N GLY A 98 2.29 26.87 8.00
CA GLY A 98 2.46 27.00 9.44
C GLY A 98 1.48 26.17 10.26
N ASP A 99 0.42 25.61 9.65
CA ASP A 99 -0.54 24.77 10.34
C ASP A 99 0.07 23.43 10.76
N ASP A 100 -0.58 22.81 11.75
CA ASP A 100 -0.27 21.46 12.19
C ASP A 100 -1.19 20.44 11.48
N LEU A 101 -0.62 19.31 11.07
CA LEU A 101 -1.35 18.20 10.46
C LEU A 101 -1.54 17.07 11.47
N ILE A 102 -2.77 16.60 11.62
CA ILE A 102 -3.10 15.41 12.43
C ILE A 102 -3.24 14.21 11.51
N LEU A 103 -2.41 13.19 11.74
CA LEU A 103 -2.37 11.93 11.03
C LEU A 103 -2.86 10.82 11.96
N ASN A 104 -4.10 10.36 11.72
CA ASN A 104 -4.74 9.37 12.55
C ASN A 104 -4.70 8.00 11.89
N VAL A 105 -4.53 6.97 12.72
CA VAL A 105 -4.72 5.57 12.34
C VAL A 105 -5.88 5.04 13.19
N ASP A 106 -6.75 4.22 12.61
CA ASP A 106 -7.76 3.48 13.38
C ASP A 106 -7.13 2.33 14.16
N ASP A 107 -7.91 1.72 15.06
CA ASP A 107 -7.37 0.73 15.98
C ASP A 107 -6.80 -0.48 15.21
N VAL A 108 -5.48 -0.64 15.31
CA VAL A 108 -4.75 -1.79 14.76
C VAL A 108 -4.90 -2.94 15.74
N THR A 109 -5.64 -3.97 15.35
CA THR A 109 -5.97 -5.13 16.19
C THR A 109 -5.12 -6.37 15.90
N GLU A 110 -4.35 -6.34 14.81
CA GLU A 110 -3.54 -7.46 14.33
C GLU A 110 -2.16 -7.50 15.02
N GLU A 111 -1.54 -8.68 15.14
CA GLU A 111 -0.15 -8.80 15.60
C GLU A 111 0.80 -8.26 14.52
N VAL A 112 1.40 -7.11 14.77
CA VAL A 112 2.26 -6.39 13.82
C VAL A 112 3.72 -6.38 14.27
N PHE A 113 4.65 -6.45 13.32
CA PHE A 113 6.08 -6.27 13.56
C PHE A 113 6.48 -4.81 13.68
N LEU A 114 5.85 -3.93 12.92
CA LEU A 114 5.98 -2.48 13.08
C LEU A 114 4.79 -1.78 12.43
N VAL A 115 4.57 -0.54 12.86
CA VAL A 115 3.69 0.42 12.19
C VAL A 115 4.55 1.60 11.75
N ASP A 116 4.42 2.03 10.50
CA ASP A 116 5.21 3.14 9.98
C ASP A 116 4.33 4.21 9.33
N TRP A 117 4.77 5.46 9.44
CA TRP A 117 4.29 6.56 8.60
C TRP A 117 5.34 6.88 7.55
N LYS A 118 4.89 7.01 6.30
CA LYS A 118 5.72 7.38 5.15
C LYS A 118 5.19 8.64 4.48
N PHE A 119 6.12 9.49 4.05
CA PHE A 119 5.89 10.60 3.14
C PHE A 119 6.32 10.20 1.72
N ASN A 120 5.43 10.40 0.75
CA ASN A 120 5.63 10.10 -0.67
C ASN A 120 6.21 8.69 -0.92
N LYS A 121 5.69 7.70 -0.18
CA LYS A 121 6.04 6.26 -0.20
C LYS A 121 7.47 5.90 0.24
N MET A 122 8.46 6.77 0.07
CA MET A 122 9.87 6.43 0.27
C MET A 122 10.46 6.96 1.57
N ALA A 123 10.01 8.11 2.05
CA ALA A 123 10.60 8.75 3.22
C ALA A 123 9.85 8.31 4.48
N TYR A 124 10.54 7.68 5.43
CA TYR A 124 9.96 7.39 6.73
C TYR A 124 9.79 8.69 7.53
N ILE A 125 8.65 8.83 8.19
CA ILE A 125 8.38 9.91 9.15
C ILE A 125 8.67 9.38 10.54
N VAL A 126 7.98 8.30 10.90
CA VAL A 126 8.13 7.64 12.19
C VAL A 126 7.84 6.15 12.05
N ILE A 127 8.58 5.35 12.81
CA ILE A 127 8.35 3.91 12.96
C ILE A 127 8.01 3.63 14.42
N PHE A 128 6.96 2.86 14.64
CA PHE A 128 6.53 2.35 15.93
C PHE A 128 6.87 0.86 16.01
N ALA A 129 7.71 0.51 16.98
CA ALA A 129 8.06 -0.87 17.28
C ALA A 129 7.04 -1.52 18.25
N PRO A 130 6.94 -2.86 18.28
CA PRO A 130 5.96 -3.56 19.10
C PRO A 130 6.18 -3.39 20.61
N ASP A 131 7.44 -3.15 21.01
CA ASP A 131 7.84 -2.86 22.40
C ASP A 131 7.45 -1.45 22.86
N GLY A 132 6.82 -0.65 21.99
CA GLY A 132 6.40 0.71 22.26
C GLY A 132 7.45 1.77 21.94
N ASN A 133 8.66 1.37 21.52
CA ASN A 133 9.70 2.29 21.06
C ASN A 133 9.29 2.97 19.76
N ARG A 134 9.78 4.21 19.58
CA ARG A 134 9.39 5.08 18.46
C ARG A 134 10.61 5.76 17.90
N SER A 135 10.79 5.66 16.59
CA SER A 135 11.95 6.19 15.88
C SER A 135 11.48 7.22 14.86
N VAL A 136 11.74 8.50 15.12
CA VAL A 136 11.43 9.60 14.20
C VAL A 136 12.61 9.81 13.26
N HIS A 137 12.33 9.91 11.95
CA HIS A 137 13.36 10.14 10.95
C HIS A 137 13.90 11.57 11.01
N ASN A 138 15.18 11.76 10.66
CA ASN A 138 15.95 12.97 10.94
C ASN A 138 15.28 14.28 10.48
N GLU A 139 14.63 14.28 9.31
CA GLU A 139 13.99 15.47 8.74
C GLU A 139 12.70 15.89 9.48
N PHE A 140 12.12 14.99 10.28
CA PHE A 140 10.90 15.21 11.03
C PHE A 140 11.14 15.34 12.54
N ILE A 141 12.40 15.24 13.00
CA ILE A 141 12.78 15.43 14.41
C ILE A 141 12.39 16.85 14.85
N GLY A 142 11.77 16.95 16.03
CA GLY A 142 11.27 18.20 16.60
C GLY A 142 9.95 18.70 16.00
N ARG A 143 9.49 18.11 14.89
CA ARG A 143 8.20 18.43 14.26
C ARG A 143 7.10 17.43 14.61
N VAL A 144 7.46 16.19 14.95
CA VAL A 144 6.50 15.14 15.31
C VAL A 144 6.13 15.20 16.78
N GLU A 145 4.83 15.23 17.06
CA GLU A 145 4.22 15.05 18.38
C GLU A 145 3.35 13.79 18.38
N PHE A 146 3.51 12.95 19.41
CA PHE A 146 2.74 11.71 19.55
C PHE A 146 1.40 11.97 20.24
N LEU A 147 0.33 11.41 19.68
CA LEU A 147 -1.02 11.55 20.22
C LEU A 147 -1.34 10.40 21.20
N VAL A 148 -2.43 10.59 21.96
CA VAL A 148 -2.97 9.54 22.86
C VAL A 148 -3.48 8.34 22.06
N LYS A 149 -4.08 8.59 20.89
CA LYS A 149 -4.48 7.54 19.95
C LYS A 149 -3.22 6.84 19.42
N LYS A 150 -3.15 5.52 19.57
CA LYS A 150 -1.98 4.72 19.17
C LYS A 150 -1.65 4.95 17.68
N PHE A 151 -0.34 4.92 17.38
CA PHE A 151 0.21 5.08 16.04
C PHE A 151 -0.15 6.39 15.31
N SER A 152 -0.87 7.28 15.97
CA SER A 152 -1.30 8.56 15.42
C SER A 152 -0.33 9.65 15.84
N VAL A 153 -0.05 10.58 14.92
CA VAL A 153 0.92 11.66 15.14
C VAL A 153 0.37 12.99 14.69
N LYS A 154 0.89 14.05 15.28
CA LYS A 154 0.74 15.42 14.80
C LYS A 154 2.06 15.88 14.23
N LEU A 155 2.06 16.33 12.98
CA LEU A 155 3.22 16.93 12.33
C LEU A 155 3.06 18.45 12.34
N LYS A 156 4.03 19.15 12.94
CA LYS A 156 3.94 20.59 13.19
C LYS A 156 4.49 21.44 12.07
N ASN A 157 3.97 22.67 11.98
CA ASN A 157 4.53 23.77 11.19
C ASN A 157 4.72 23.39 9.71
N LEU A 158 3.65 22.99 9.03
CA LEU A 158 3.71 22.56 7.64
C LEU A 158 4.15 23.68 6.70
N GLN A 159 5.03 23.35 5.77
CA GLN A 159 5.48 24.21 4.69
C GLN A 159 4.84 23.75 3.37
N GLU A 160 4.84 24.61 2.35
CA GLU A 160 4.32 24.25 1.02
C GLU A 160 5.02 22.99 0.44
N ALA A 161 6.32 22.84 0.74
CA ALA A 161 7.12 21.67 0.36
C ALA A 161 6.75 20.37 1.09
N ASP A 162 5.98 20.46 2.18
CA ASP A 162 5.43 19.30 2.89
C ASP A 162 4.11 18.82 2.23
N SER A 163 3.65 19.46 1.14
CA SER A 163 2.55 18.91 0.35
C SER A 163 2.93 17.56 -0.24
N GLY A 164 2.03 16.58 -0.15
CA GLY A 164 2.30 15.24 -0.64
C GLY A 164 1.39 14.19 -0.02
N VAL A 165 1.81 12.94 -0.16
CA VAL A 165 1.06 11.78 0.32
C VAL A 165 1.67 11.26 1.61
N TYR A 166 0.86 11.20 2.66
CA TYR A 166 1.21 10.65 3.96
C TYR A 166 0.45 9.34 4.14
N ALA A 167 1.14 8.22 4.24
CA ALA A 167 0.50 6.92 4.37
C ALA A 167 1.00 6.20 5.62
N ALA A 168 0.09 5.54 6.33
CA ALA A 168 0.46 4.61 7.37
C ALA A 168 0.43 3.18 6.84
N GLY A 169 1.47 2.42 7.16
CA GLY A 169 1.60 1.01 6.84
C GLY A 169 1.82 0.18 8.09
N VAL A 170 1.56 -1.12 7.95
CA VAL A 170 1.89 -2.14 8.95
C VAL A 170 2.66 -3.24 8.26
N LEU A 171 3.71 -3.72 8.92
CA LEU A 171 4.43 -4.92 8.52
C LEU A 171 4.02 -6.07 9.42
N MET A 172 3.60 -7.18 8.83
CA MET A 172 3.14 -8.39 9.50
C MET A 172 3.86 -9.62 8.94
N HIS A 173 3.59 -10.79 9.52
CA HIS A 173 4.05 -12.07 8.97
C HIS A 173 3.58 -12.29 7.52
N GLN A 174 2.37 -11.83 7.20
CA GLN A 174 1.77 -11.94 5.88
C GLN A 174 2.36 -10.95 4.88
N GLY A 175 3.00 -9.86 5.32
CA GLY A 175 3.55 -8.83 4.44
C GLY A 175 3.21 -7.41 4.89
N GLU A 176 3.34 -6.45 3.98
CA GLU A 176 2.98 -5.05 4.24
C GLU A 176 1.51 -4.78 3.86
N LYS A 177 0.77 -4.10 4.73
CA LYS A 177 -0.60 -3.63 4.47
C LYS A 177 -0.68 -2.13 4.73
N GLN A 178 -1.29 -1.39 3.81
CA GLN A 178 -1.55 0.04 3.99
C GLN A 178 -2.83 0.23 4.79
N LEU A 179 -2.78 1.07 5.83
CA LEU A 179 -3.92 1.33 6.72
C LEU A 179 -4.71 2.58 6.32
N VAL A 180 -4.02 3.65 5.98
CA VAL A 180 -4.63 4.95 5.67
C VAL A 180 -3.71 5.78 4.78
N GLU A 181 -4.30 6.67 4.00
CA GLU A 181 -3.58 7.62 3.16
C GLU A 181 -4.18 9.03 3.32
N TYR A 182 -3.32 10.03 3.44
CA TYR A 182 -3.67 11.44 3.45
C TYR A 182 -3.00 12.15 2.27
N LYS A 183 -3.80 12.77 1.40
CA LYS A 183 -3.32 13.65 0.33
C LYS A 183 -3.37 15.08 0.84
N VAL A 184 -2.22 15.63 1.18
CA VAL A 184 -2.11 16.93 1.85
C VAL A 184 -1.64 17.98 0.86
N THR A 185 -2.37 19.09 0.81
CA THR A 185 -1.99 20.29 0.07
C THR A 185 -1.83 21.44 1.05
N VAL A 186 -0.63 22.02 1.10
CA VAL A 186 -0.31 23.18 1.95
C VAL A 186 -0.20 24.41 1.07
N GLN A 187 -1.01 25.42 1.36
CA GLN A 187 -1.07 26.67 0.60
C GLN A 187 -0.32 27.79 1.34
N GLY A 188 0.38 28.62 0.57
CA GLY A 188 0.91 29.89 1.07
C GLY A 188 -0.22 30.91 1.26
N PRO A 189 0.00 31.98 2.06
CA PRO A 189 -1.02 33.01 2.27
C PRO A 189 -1.47 33.58 0.92
N GLU A 190 -2.78 33.59 0.68
CA GLU A 190 -3.39 34.15 -0.52
C GLU A 190 -3.06 35.64 -0.63
N GLY A 191 -1.99 35.94 -1.38
CA GLY A 191 -1.48 37.31 -1.54
C GLY A 191 -0.34 37.47 -2.56
N SER A 192 0.10 36.40 -3.22
CA SER A 192 1.09 36.50 -4.30
C SER A 192 0.66 35.67 -5.50
N SER A 193 -0.18 36.26 -6.35
CA SER A 193 -0.36 35.81 -7.72
C SER A 193 0.95 36.03 -8.48
N ALA A 194 1.85 35.05 -8.44
CA ALA A 194 3.09 35.07 -9.18
C ALA A 194 3.32 33.72 -9.88
N GLY A 195 2.52 33.46 -10.92
CA GLY A 195 2.77 32.48 -11.98
C GLY A 195 2.91 31.00 -11.60
N PRO A 196 2.91 30.08 -12.58
CA PRO A 196 3.26 28.69 -12.34
C PRO A 196 4.76 28.59 -12.09
N SER A 197 5.17 28.84 -10.84
CA SER A 197 6.47 28.45 -10.34
C SER A 197 6.49 26.92 -10.29
N ALA A 198 6.99 26.31 -11.36
CA ALA A 198 7.41 24.93 -11.37
C ALA A 198 8.53 24.78 -10.32
N GLY A 199 8.13 24.56 -9.07
CA GLY A 199 9.03 24.24 -7.97
C GLY A 199 9.66 22.89 -8.28
N THR A 200 10.85 22.90 -8.85
CA THR A 200 11.69 21.72 -8.90
C THR A 200 11.97 21.32 -7.45
N SER A 201 11.33 20.22 -7.02
CA SER A 201 11.51 19.68 -5.68
C SER A 201 13.01 19.58 -5.40
N VAL A 202 13.46 20.23 -4.32
CA VAL A 202 14.87 20.22 -3.90
C VAL A 202 15.39 18.78 -3.77
N TYR A 203 14.51 17.82 -3.51
CA TYR A 203 14.81 16.40 -3.54
C TYR A 203 15.14 15.87 -4.95
N LEU A 204 14.35 16.24 -5.97
CA LEU A 204 14.64 15.92 -7.36
C LEU A 204 15.95 16.56 -7.82
N VAL A 205 16.20 17.81 -7.42
CA VAL A 205 17.47 18.50 -7.73
C VAL A 205 18.64 17.79 -7.05
N LYS A 206 18.52 17.45 -5.75
CA LYS A 206 19.56 16.70 -5.02
C LYS A 206 19.81 15.33 -5.65
N MET A 207 18.76 14.60 -6.02
CA MET A 207 18.87 13.29 -6.69
C MET A 207 19.56 13.40 -8.05
N VAL A 208 19.21 14.40 -8.86
CA VAL A 208 19.86 14.65 -10.15
C VAL A 208 21.34 15.00 -9.95
N VAL A 209 21.68 15.84 -8.96
CA VAL A 209 23.07 16.20 -8.66
C VAL A 209 23.88 15.00 -8.18
N PHE A 210 23.33 14.14 -7.30
CA PHE A 210 23.98 12.90 -6.88
C PHE A 210 24.18 11.92 -8.05
N SER A 211 23.17 11.77 -8.91
CA SER A 211 23.26 10.90 -10.10
C SER A 211 24.33 11.39 -11.08
N VAL A 212 24.38 12.70 -11.36
CA VAL A 212 25.39 13.28 -12.26
C VAL A 212 26.79 13.14 -11.65
N GLY A 213 26.95 13.37 -10.35
CA GLY A 213 28.21 13.17 -9.63
C GLY A 213 28.72 11.73 -9.72
N LEU A 214 27.85 10.75 -9.49
CA LEU A 214 28.18 9.32 -9.62
C LEU A 214 28.63 8.96 -11.04
N ILE A 215 27.94 9.47 -12.07
CA ILE A 215 28.30 9.21 -13.47
C ILE A 215 29.68 9.79 -13.79
N ILE A 216 29.96 11.03 -13.38
CA ILE A 216 31.27 11.67 -13.60
C ILE A 216 32.38 10.86 -12.90
N MET A 217 32.17 10.46 -11.64
CA MET A 217 33.14 9.66 -10.89
C MET A 217 33.44 8.32 -11.57
N VAL A 218 32.40 7.58 -11.98
CA VAL A 218 32.56 6.29 -12.68
C VAL A 218 33.25 6.47 -14.03
N SER A 219 32.87 7.49 -14.80
CA SER A 219 33.50 7.77 -16.10
C SER A 219 34.99 8.12 -15.99
N ALA A 220 35.38 8.87 -14.95
CA ALA A 220 36.78 9.19 -14.68
C ALA A 220 37.59 7.94 -14.33
N VAL A 221 37.06 7.06 -13.48
CA VAL A 221 37.71 5.79 -13.11
C VAL A 221 37.89 4.88 -14.32
N ILE A 222 36.85 4.74 -15.16
CA ILE A 222 36.91 3.94 -16.39
C ILE A 222 37.94 4.54 -17.36
N THR A 223 37.95 5.86 -17.54
CA THR A 223 38.90 6.53 -18.44
C THR A 223 40.34 6.30 -18.00
N VAL A 224 40.63 6.42 -16.69
CA VAL A 224 41.97 6.14 -16.13
C VAL A 224 42.36 4.68 -16.34
N HIS A 225 41.46 3.73 -16.07
CA HIS A 225 41.73 2.31 -16.27
C HIS A 225 41.99 1.96 -17.74
N LEU A 226 41.23 2.55 -18.66
CA LEU A 226 41.45 2.38 -20.10
C LEU A 226 42.78 2.99 -20.53
N MET A 227 43.09 4.23 -20.10
CA MET A 227 44.38 4.89 -20.39
C MET A 227 45.56 4.08 -19.86
N GLU A 228 45.48 3.54 -18.65
CA GLU A 228 46.55 2.73 -18.06
C GLU A 228 46.74 1.42 -18.83
N LYS A 229 45.65 0.79 -19.28
CA LYS A 229 45.69 -0.43 -20.11
C LYS A 229 46.32 -0.16 -21.49
N PHE A 230 45.99 0.94 -22.15
CA PHE A 230 46.63 1.32 -23.42
C PHE A 230 48.11 1.67 -23.26
N ARG A 231 48.49 2.29 -22.13
CA ARG A 231 49.90 2.60 -21.84
C ARG A 231 50.76 1.35 -21.59
N LYS A 232 50.16 0.25 -21.11
CA LYS A 232 50.86 -1.04 -20.92
C LYS A 232 51.02 -1.86 -22.21
N HIS A 233 50.35 -1.48 -23.30
CA HIS A 233 50.41 -2.16 -24.60
C HIS A 233 51.11 -1.35 -25.71
N LYS A 234 51.80 -0.27 -25.34
CA LYS A 234 52.73 0.48 -26.21
C LYS A 234 54.13 0.37 -25.63
#